data_AF-A0AAW1IWI4-F1
#
_entry.id   AF-A0AAW1IWI4-F1
#
_cell.length_a   1.000
_cell.length_b   1.000
_cell.length_c   1.000
_cell.angle_alpha   90.00
_cell.angle_beta   90.00
_cell.angle_gamma   90.00
#
_symmetry.space_group_name_H-M   'P 1'
#
loop_
_entity.id
_entity.type
_entity.pdbx_description
1 polymer ?
#
loop_
_entity_poly.entity_id
_entity_poly.type
_entity_poly.pdbx_seq_one_letter_code
_entity_poly.pdbx_strand_id
1 'polypeptide(L)'
;MTFIPKSTGLSLAKPTTPPPLRWRQARYFVSTLLQFQIYRTLCQAAGQYDPQDLSRPLHKCDIYRSKEAGAILRQLMEKGSSQPWQETLQQATGESRITGSAMREYFRPLEDWLRNENLRTQEFVGWVYDGDYCKQSIETAGLQVFGGFYNGDVSRKPTTLTLIVVSSTVWYHLYSLYFM
;
A
#
# COMPACT_ATOMS: atom_id res chain seq x y z
N MET A 1 44.39 -6.39 -55.28
CA MET A 1 43.20 -7.04 -54.68
C MET A 1 43.53 -7.35 -53.24
N THR A 2 42.86 -6.68 -52.30
CA THR A 2 42.62 -7.02 -50.87
C THR A 2 41.93 -5.77 -50.29
N PHE A 3 40.64 -5.54 -50.55
CA PHE A 3 39.52 -5.95 -49.68
C PHE A 3 39.81 -5.74 -48.19
N ILE A 4 39.49 -4.54 -47.69
CA ILE A 4 39.23 -4.32 -46.26
C ILE A 4 37.70 -4.33 -46.10
N PRO A 5 37.12 -5.27 -45.33
CA PRO A 5 35.68 -5.38 -45.15
C PRO A 5 35.17 -4.27 -44.22
N LYS A 6 34.00 -3.69 -44.57
CA LYS A 6 33.21 -2.85 -43.68
C LYS A 6 32.81 -3.69 -42.45
N SER A 7 33.36 -3.37 -41.28
CA SER A 7 32.85 -3.90 -40.02
C SER A 7 31.46 -3.31 -39.75
N THR A 8 30.50 -4.21 -39.72
CA THR A 8 29.11 -4.09 -39.29
C THR A 8 28.95 -3.32 -37.98
N GLY A 9 27.82 -2.63 -37.88
CA GLY A 9 27.45 -1.71 -36.80
C GLY A 9 27.77 -2.21 -35.40
N LEU A 10 28.71 -1.53 -34.75
CA LEU A 10 28.78 -1.44 -33.31
C LEU A 10 27.64 -0.51 -32.87
N SER A 11 26.50 -1.08 -32.49
CA SER A 11 25.47 -0.33 -31.78
C SER A 11 26.08 0.19 -30.48
N LEU A 12 26.52 1.44 -30.49
CA LEU A 12 26.90 2.19 -29.31
C LEU A 12 25.77 2.02 -28.29
N ALA A 13 26.06 1.32 -27.19
CA ALA A 13 25.17 1.27 -26.04
C ALA A 13 24.90 2.73 -25.63
N LYS A 14 23.65 3.17 -25.86
CA LYS A 14 23.21 4.51 -25.49
C LYS A 14 23.48 4.67 -23.99
N PRO A 15 24.17 5.75 -23.55
CA PRO A 15 24.40 5.95 -22.13
C PRO A 15 23.04 5.96 -21.43
N THR A 16 22.87 5.05 -20.46
CA THR A 16 21.66 4.97 -19.64
C THR A 16 21.54 6.27 -18.88
N THR A 17 20.74 7.20 -19.38
CA THR A 17 20.31 8.36 -18.60
C THR A 17 19.71 7.80 -17.31
N PRO A 18 20.15 8.28 -16.13
CA PRO A 18 19.62 7.80 -14.87
C PRO A 18 18.09 8.00 -14.92
N PRO A 19 17.30 6.98 -14.56
CA PRO A 19 15.86 7.11 -14.56
C PRO A 19 15.49 8.32 -13.66
N PRO A 20 14.51 9.15 -14.06
CA PRO A 20 14.15 10.35 -13.31
C PRO A 20 13.90 10.00 -11.85
N LEU A 21 14.29 10.89 -10.94
CA LEU A 21 14.37 10.64 -9.50
C LEU A 21 13.16 9.88 -8.96
N ARG A 22 11.95 10.23 -9.42
CA ARG A 22 10.66 9.57 -9.10
C ARG A 22 10.71 8.03 -9.08
N TRP A 23 11.38 7.41 -10.04
CA TRP A 23 11.46 5.95 -10.12
C TRP A 23 12.35 5.33 -9.06
N ARG A 24 13.28 6.11 -8.49
CA ARG A 24 14.16 5.66 -7.41
C ARG A 24 13.39 5.55 -6.10
N GLN A 25 12.48 6.49 -5.79
CA GLN A 25 11.63 6.40 -4.59
C GLN A 25 10.58 5.28 -4.68
N ALA A 26 9.98 5.09 -5.85
CA ALA A 26 8.97 4.04 -6.05
C ALA A 26 9.50 2.63 -5.71
N ARG A 27 10.78 2.36 -5.98
CA ARG A 27 11.42 1.08 -5.64
C ARG A 27 11.39 0.79 -4.14
N TYR A 28 11.71 1.77 -3.31
CA TYR A 28 11.68 1.61 -1.85
C TYR A 28 10.26 1.38 -1.35
N PHE A 29 9.31 2.17 -1.83
CA PHE A 29 7.90 2.00 -1.46
C PHE A 29 7.37 0.60 -1.80
N VAL A 30 7.59 0.14 -3.03
CA VAL A 30 7.17 -1.20 -3.48
C VAL A 30 7.91 -2.30 -2.73
N SER A 31 9.22 -2.13 -2.52
CA SER A 31 10.04 -3.09 -1.77
C SER A 31 9.52 -3.27 -0.35
N THR A 32 9.14 -2.19 0.33
CA THR A 32 8.62 -2.25 1.69
C THR A 32 7.32 -3.05 1.76
N LEU A 33 6.38 -2.82 0.84
CA LEU A 33 5.11 -3.57 0.84
C LEU A 33 5.33 -5.06 0.56
N LEU A 34 6.15 -5.37 -0.46
CA LEU A 34 6.48 -6.76 -0.81
C LEU A 34 7.26 -7.47 0.30
N GLN A 35 8.13 -6.76 1.02
CA GLN A 35 8.88 -7.33 2.15
C GLN A 35 7.93 -7.92 3.19
N PHE A 36 6.91 -7.18 3.64
CA PHE A 36 5.94 -7.68 4.62
C PHE A 36 5.06 -8.79 4.06
N GLN A 37 4.64 -8.68 2.79
CA GLN A 37 3.80 -9.68 2.13
C GLN A 37 4.50 -11.04 1.99
N ILE A 38 5.76 -11.02 1.53
CA ILE A 38 6.60 -12.23 1.41
C ILE A 38 6.91 -12.76 2.80
N TYR A 39 7.32 -11.91 3.74
CA TYR A 39 7.64 -12.31 5.11
C TYR A 39 6.46 -13.02 5.80
N ARG A 40 5.24 -12.51 5.66
CA ARG A 40 4.03 -13.19 6.18
C ARG A 40 3.88 -14.60 5.63
N THR A 41 4.04 -14.78 4.33
CA THR A 41 3.96 -16.10 3.68
C THR A 41 5.04 -17.04 4.19
N LEU A 42 6.28 -16.56 4.30
CA LEU A 42 7.39 -17.34 4.84
C LEU A 42 7.15 -17.76 6.30
N CYS A 43 6.57 -16.87 7.11
CA CYS A 43 6.23 -17.14 8.51
C CYS A 43 5.08 -18.14 8.68
N GLN A 44 4.10 -18.14 7.76
CA GLN A 44 3.06 -19.17 7.70
C GLN A 44 3.67 -20.53 7.34
N ALA A 45 4.54 -20.56 6.32
CA ALA A 45 5.22 -21.78 5.90
C ALA A 45 6.18 -22.35 6.96
N ALA A 46 6.84 -21.47 7.72
CA ALA A 46 7.69 -21.86 8.86
C ALA A 46 6.88 -22.36 10.07
N GLY A 47 5.55 -22.25 10.06
CA GLY A 47 4.71 -22.60 11.20
C GLY A 47 5.00 -21.75 12.42
N GLN A 48 5.39 -20.47 12.23
CA GLN A 48 5.68 -19.51 13.31
C GLN A 48 4.64 -18.41 13.46
N TYR A 49 3.77 -18.22 12.47
CA TYR A 49 2.67 -17.25 12.53
C TYR A 49 1.34 -17.87 12.07
N ASP A 50 0.25 -17.50 12.74
CA ASP A 50 -1.13 -17.84 12.39
C ASP A 50 -2.03 -16.62 12.65
N PRO A 51 -2.82 -16.13 11.67
CA PRO A 51 -3.72 -15.00 11.87
C PRO A 51 -4.74 -15.16 13.02
N GLN A 52 -5.08 -16.39 13.39
CA GLN A 52 -6.08 -16.69 14.44
C GLN A 52 -5.45 -16.88 15.82
N ASP A 53 -4.12 -17.02 15.90
CA ASP A 53 -3.41 -17.28 17.15
C ASP A 53 -2.70 -16.01 17.65
N LEU A 54 -3.23 -15.42 18.73
CA LEU A 54 -2.64 -14.25 19.37
C LEU A 54 -1.28 -14.52 20.04
N SER A 55 -0.95 -15.78 20.32
CA SER A 55 0.35 -16.16 20.92
C SER A 55 1.49 -16.09 19.90
N ARG A 56 1.16 -16.14 18.60
CA ARG A 56 2.11 -16.21 17.48
C ARG A 56 1.95 -15.04 16.51
N PRO A 57 2.21 -13.80 16.96
CA PRO A 57 2.05 -12.62 16.12
C PRO A 57 3.18 -12.51 15.08
N LEU A 58 2.86 -11.87 13.94
CA LEU A 58 3.78 -11.76 12.81
C LEU A 58 5.12 -11.09 13.16
N HIS A 59 5.13 -10.10 14.06
CA HIS A 59 6.35 -9.38 14.46
C HIS A 59 7.32 -10.21 15.34
N LYS A 60 6.91 -11.39 15.82
CA LYS A 60 7.78 -12.32 16.57
C LYS A 60 8.27 -13.50 15.74
N CYS A 61 7.86 -13.59 14.49
CA CYS A 61 8.22 -14.72 13.63
C CYS A 61 9.73 -14.80 13.40
N ASP A 62 10.27 -16.02 13.46
CA ASP A 62 11.61 -16.33 13.00
C ASP A 62 11.55 -17.41 11.91
N ILE A 63 12.14 -17.15 10.75
CA ILE A 63 12.19 -18.08 9.62
C ILE A 63 13.46 -18.95 9.62
N TYR A 64 14.31 -18.80 10.64
CA TYR A 64 15.57 -19.53 10.76
C TYR A 64 15.37 -21.05 10.71
N ARG A 65 16.18 -21.73 9.89
CA ARG A 65 16.15 -23.19 9.65
C ARG A 65 14.84 -23.78 9.10
N SER A 66 13.88 -22.98 8.64
CA SER A 66 12.72 -23.50 7.92
C SER A 66 13.08 -23.82 6.46
N LYS A 67 12.95 -25.09 6.08
CA LYS A 67 13.16 -25.54 4.69
C LYS A 67 11.98 -25.13 3.81
N GLU A 68 10.79 -25.10 4.39
CA GLU A 68 9.52 -24.76 3.76
C GLU A 68 9.53 -23.30 3.33
N ALA A 69 9.94 -22.38 4.23
CA ALA A 69 10.15 -20.98 3.88
C ALA A 69 11.24 -20.82 2.81
N GLY A 70 12.35 -21.56 2.92
CA GLY A 70 13.42 -21.55 1.93
C GLY A 70 12.96 -21.98 0.53
N ALA A 71 12.04 -22.94 0.43
CA ALA A 71 11.49 -23.40 -0.85
C ALA A 71 10.68 -22.30 -1.55
N ILE A 72 9.84 -21.57 -0.81
CA ILE A 72 9.06 -20.43 -1.32
C ILE A 72 10.00 -19.32 -1.81
N LEU A 73 11.01 -18.97 -0.99
CA LEU A 73 11.98 -17.94 -1.37
C LEU A 73 12.78 -18.33 -2.62
N ARG A 74 13.16 -19.61 -2.74
CA ARG A 74 13.83 -20.13 -3.93
C ARG A 74 12.95 -19.97 -5.16
N GLN A 75 11.68 -20.33 -5.08
CA GLN A 75 10.72 -20.21 -6.18
C GLN A 75 10.53 -18.75 -6.65
N LEU A 76 10.54 -17.79 -5.71
CA LEU A 76 10.52 -16.37 -6.04
C LEU A 76 11.78 -15.92 -6.78
N MET A 77 12.95 -16.32 -6.28
CA MET A 77 14.24 -15.80 -6.76
C MET A 77 14.73 -16.51 -8.04
N GLU A 78 14.39 -17.78 -8.27
CA GLU A 78 14.89 -18.57 -9.40
C GLU A 78 14.42 -18.04 -10.77
N LYS A 79 13.26 -17.36 -10.84
CA LYS A 79 12.72 -16.83 -12.09
C LYS A 79 13.42 -15.55 -12.54
N GLY A 80 14.00 -14.78 -11.62
CA GLY A 80 14.64 -13.50 -11.92
C GLY A 80 13.70 -12.58 -12.73
N SER A 81 14.17 -12.09 -13.87
CA SER A 81 13.39 -11.25 -14.79
C SER A 81 12.77 -12.01 -15.96
N SER A 82 12.74 -13.35 -15.93
CA SER A 82 12.25 -14.17 -17.05
C SER A 82 10.72 -14.21 -17.17
N GLN A 83 10.02 -13.95 -16.06
CA GLN A 83 8.55 -13.95 -15.98
C GLN A 83 8.04 -12.63 -15.40
N PRO A 84 6.78 -12.24 -15.68
CA PRO A 84 6.13 -11.13 -15.00
C PRO A 84 6.14 -11.34 -13.48
N TRP A 85 6.41 -10.27 -12.73
CA TRP A 85 6.56 -10.35 -11.28
C TRP A 85 5.27 -10.79 -10.57
N GLN A 86 4.09 -10.45 -11.12
CA GLN A 86 2.79 -10.85 -10.56
C GLN A 86 2.59 -12.37 -10.62
N GLU A 87 3.02 -12.99 -11.71
CA GLU A 87 2.93 -14.44 -11.89
C GLU A 87 3.89 -15.15 -10.94
N THR A 88 5.12 -14.63 -10.82
CA THR A 88 6.12 -15.17 -9.89
C THR A 88 5.65 -15.07 -8.44
N LEU A 89 5.06 -13.93 -8.06
CA LEU A 89 4.49 -13.71 -6.73
C LEU A 89 3.31 -14.67 -6.47
N GLN A 90 2.37 -14.76 -7.40
CA GLN A 90 1.21 -15.64 -7.30
C GLN A 90 1.61 -17.12 -7.15
N GLN A 91 2.61 -17.57 -7.90
CA GLN A 91 3.08 -18.95 -7.84
C GLN A 91 3.72 -19.30 -6.48
N ALA A 92 4.35 -18.34 -5.81
CA ALA A 92 5.07 -18.58 -4.57
C ALA A 92 4.26 -18.26 -3.30
N THR A 93 3.43 -17.21 -3.33
CA THR A 93 2.68 -16.74 -2.15
C THR A 93 1.17 -16.94 -2.25
N GLY A 94 0.66 -17.30 -3.43
CA GLY A 94 -0.78 -17.36 -3.69
C GLY A 94 -1.42 -15.99 -3.92
N GLU A 95 -0.64 -14.90 -3.95
CA GLU A 95 -1.13 -13.54 -4.17
C GLU A 95 -0.46 -12.88 -5.38
N SER A 96 -1.24 -12.27 -6.26
CA SER A 96 -0.74 -11.58 -7.48
C SER A 96 -0.65 -10.06 -7.34
N ARG A 97 -1.28 -9.50 -6.30
CA ARG A 97 -1.37 -8.05 -6.07
C ARG A 97 -0.55 -7.65 -4.86
N ILE A 98 0.04 -6.45 -4.93
CA ILE A 98 0.68 -5.81 -3.80
C ILE A 98 -0.42 -5.33 -2.84
N THR A 99 -0.34 -5.71 -1.58
CA THR A 99 -1.29 -5.30 -0.55
C THR A 99 -0.58 -4.77 0.70
N GLY A 100 -1.19 -3.79 1.37
CA GLY A 100 -0.68 -3.25 2.64
C GLY A 100 -1.13 -4.01 3.88
N SER A 101 -1.88 -5.11 3.71
CA SER A 101 -2.49 -5.86 4.81
C SER A 101 -1.44 -6.50 5.71
N ALA A 102 -0.42 -7.15 5.13
CA ALA A 102 0.67 -7.78 5.87
C ALA A 102 1.49 -6.77 6.69
N MET A 103 1.71 -5.57 6.14
CA MET A 103 2.37 -4.47 6.86
C MET A 103 1.52 -4.01 8.05
N ARG A 104 0.23 -3.74 7.83
CA ARG A 104 -0.67 -3.33 8.91
C ARG A 104 -0.76 -4.40 10.00
N GLU A 105 -0.79 -5.65 9.62
CA GLU A 105 -0.82 -6.77 10.55
C GLU A 105 0.43 -6.87 11.42
N TYR A 106 1.61 -6.67 10.83
CA TYR A 106 2.87 -6.60 11.56
C TYR A 106 2.82 -5.51 12.65
N PHE A 107 2.28 -4.33 12.32
CA PHE A 107 2.19 -3.18 13.23
C PHE A 107 0.91 -3.12 14.05
N ARG A 108 -0.01 -4.09 13.95
CA ARG A 108 -1.32 -4.05 14.62
C ARG A 108 -1.21 -3.82 16.14
N PRO A 109 -0.32 -4.50 16.89
CA PRO A 109 -0.20 -4.26 18.33
C PRO A 109 0.23 -2.83 18.67
N LEU A 110 1.06 -2.22 17.83
CA LEU A 110 1.47 -0.82 17.98
C LEU A 110 0.33 0.13 17.63
N GLU A 111 -0.43 -0.16 16.56
CA GLU A 111 -1.63 0.61 16.18
C GLU A 111 -2.64 0.65 17.34
N ASP A 112 -2.91 -0.51 17.95
CA ASP A 112 -3.86 -0.63 19.07
C ASP A 112 -3.37 0.12 20.31
N TRP A 113 -2.07 0.02 20.62
CA TRP A 113 -1.46 0.76 21.73
C TRP A 113 -1.54 2.28 21.51
N LEU A 114 -1.16 2.76 20.33
CA LEU A 114 -1.21 4.19 19.98
C LEU A 114 -2.63 4.75 20.04
N ARG A 115 -3.62 3.98 19.58
CA ARG A 115 -5.03 4.37 19.65
C ARG A 115 -5.48 4.58 21.09
N ASN A 116 -5.15 3.65 21.98
CA ASN A 116 -5.51 3.74 23.40
C ASN A 116 -4.79 4.91 24.09
N GLU A 117 -3.52 5.10 23.76
CA GLU A 117 -2.71 6.17 24.36
C GLU A 117 -3.21 7.56 23.93
N ASN A 118 -3.49 7.76 22.64
CA ASN A 118 -4.04 9.03 22.15
C ASN A 118 -5.39 9.38 22.80
N LEU A 119 -6.23 8.37 23.08
CA LEU A 119 -7.49 8.57 23.80
C LEU A 119 -7.25 8.92 25.28
N ARG A 120 -6.25 8.30 25.90
CA ARG A 120 -5.87 8.55 27.30
C ARG A 120 -5.31 9.95 27.50
N THR A 121 -4.51 10.45 26.57
CA THR A 121 -3.87 11.78 26.63
C THR A 121 -4.70 12.88 25.97
N GLN A 122 -5.80 12.53 25.29
CA GLN A 122 -6.68 13.43 24.55
C GLN A 122 -5.96 14.19 23.41
N GLU A 123 -5.02 13.52 22.76
CA GLU A 123 -4.25 14.09 21.65
C GLU A 123 -5.08 14.18 20.36
N PHE A 124 -4.84 15.24 19.58
CA PHE A 124 -5.49 15.40 18.28
C PHE A 124 -4.86 14.48 17.23
N VAL A 125 -5.65 13.57 16.66
CA VAL A 125 -5.21 12.65 15.60
C VAL A 125 -5.45 13.25 14.23
N GLY A 126 -4.37 13.68 13.58
CA GLY A 126 -4.39 14.26 12.24
C GLY A 126 -3.45 15.45 12.16
N TRP A 127 -3.56 16.20 11.08
CA TRP A 127 -2.84 17.45 10.89
C TRP A 127 -3.82 18.51 10.41
N VAL A 128 -3.71 19.71 10.97
CA VAL A 128 -4.40 20.89 10.46
C VAL A 128 -3.53 21.45 9.33
N TYR A 129 -4.13 21.68 8.16
CA TYR A 129 -3.45 22.43 7.10
C TYR A 129 -3.31 23.89 7.56
N ASP A 130 -2.08 24.32 7.80
CA ASP A 130 -1.73 25.65 8.30
C ASP A 130 -1.50 26.70 7.21
N GLY A 131 -1.49 26.29 5.94
CA GLY A 131 -1.55 27.21 4.80
C GLY A 131 -0.20 27.58 4.19
N ASP A 132 -0.11 27.40 2.86
CA ASP A 132 0.80 27.94 1.86
C ASP A 132 2.15 28.57 2.33
N TYR A 133 3.03 27.77 2.92
CA TYR A 133 4.45 28.17 3.09
C TYR A 133 5.17 28.49 1.76
N CYS A 134 4.58 28.13 0.62
CA CYS A 134 5.09 28.43 -0.73
C CYS A 134 4.31 29.53 -1.46
N LYS A 135 3.35 30.24 -0.86
CA LYS A 135 2.58 31.27 -1.61
C LYS A 135 3.46 32.40 -2.12
N GLN A 136 4.36 32.88 -1.27
CA GLN A 136 5.24 34.01 -1.56
C GLN A 136 6.25 33.70 -2.68
N SER A 137 6.71 32.46 -2.79
CA SER A 137 7.62 32.00 -3.86
C SER A 137 6.90 31.85 -5.21
N ILE A 138 5.60 31.56 -5.18
CA ILE A 138 4.76 31.28 -6.36
C ILE A 138 4.22 32.57 -6.98
N GLU A 139 3.80 33.53 -6.15
CA GLU A 139 3.37 34.86 -6.61
C GLU A 139 4.53 35.62 -7.26
N THR A 140 5.74 35.50 -6.71
CA THR A 140 6.96 36.13 -7.27
C THR A 140 7.41 35.46 -8.59
N ALA A 141 7.07 34.19 -8.82
CA ALA A 141 7.45 33.43 -10.02
C ALA A 141 6.36 33.39 -11.11
N GLY A 142 5.17 33.98 -10.88
CA GLY A 142 4.07 34.01 -11.85
C GLY A 142 3.53 32.63 -12.24
N LEU A 143 3.73 31.60 -11.41
CA LEU A 143 3.32 30.23 -11.70
C LEU A 143 1.87 29.98 -11.25
N GLN A 144 1.03 29.42 -12.12
CA GLN A 144 -0.32 28.99 -11.77
C GLN A 144 -0.27 27.63 -11.05
N VAL A 145 -0.78 27.57 -9.82
CA VAL A 145 -0.86 26.34 -9.04
C VAL A 145 -2.23 25.70 -9.22
N PHE A 146 -2.30 24.62 -10.01
CA PHE A 146 -3.45 23.71 -9.95
C PHE A 146 -3.18 22.64 -8.90
N GLY A 147 -3.64 22.85 -7.67
CA GLY A 147 -3.34 21.92 -6.57
C GLY A 147 -3.94 22.25 -5.21
N GLY A 148 -5.20 22.70 -5.16
CA GLY A 148 -5.93 22.93 -3.91
C GLY A 148 -7.07 21.93 -3.71
N PHE A 149 -6.80 20.63 -3.71
CA PHE A 149 -7.84 19.59 -3.60
C PHE A 149 -8.07 19.05 -2.18
N TYR A 150 -7.32 19.48 -1.16
CA TYR A 150 -7.36 18.85 0.17
C TYR A 150 -8.40 19.39 1.15
N ASN A 151 -9.28 20.31 0.76
CA ASN A 151 -10.36 20.80 1.64
C ASN A 151 -11.71 20.84 0.91
N GLY A 152 -12.09 19.70 0.34
CA GLY A 152 -13.36 19.53 -0.36
C GLY A 152 -14.22 18.42 0.22
N ASP A 153 -14.18 18.15 1.54
CA ASP A 153 -15.22 17.33 2.14
C ASP A 153 -16.46 18.20 2.32
N VAL A 154 -17.34 18.19 1.31
CA VAL A 154 -18.69 18.74 1.46
C VAL A 154 -19.40 17.80 2.43
N SER A 155 -19.31 18.12 3.72
CA SER A 155 -20.18 17.57 4.75
C SER A 155 -21.62 17.96 4.41
N ARG A 156 -22.27 17.16 3.55
CA ARG A 156 -23.71 17.22 3.32
C ARG A 156 -24.37 16.72 4.60
N LYS A 157 -24.55 17.62 5.56
CA LYS A 157 -25.46 17.37 6.68
C LYS A 157 -26.84 17.08 6.07
N PRO A 158 -27.47 15.93 6.40
CA PRO A 158 -28.80 15.65 5.89
C PRO A 158 -29.73 16.76 6.34
N THR A 159 -30.39 17.41 5.38
CA THR A 159 -31.42 18.41 5.68
C THR A 159 -32.51 17.75 6.53
N THR A 160 -33.09 18.46 7.48
CA THR A 160 -34.18 17.96 8.34
C THR A 160 -35.30 17.26 7.55
N LEU A 161 -35.60 17.73 6.33
CA LEU A 161 -36.53 17.09 5.41
C LEU A 161 -36.15 15.66 5.03
N THR A 162 -34.87 15.36 4.78
CA THR A 162 -34.46 14.00 4.39
C THR A 162 -34.58 13.02 5.55
N LEU A 163 -34.30 13.45 6.77
CA LEU A 163 -34.48 12.63 7.97
C LEU A 163 -35.97 12.33 8.23
N ILE A 164 -36.86 13.31 8.02
CA ILE A 164 -38.31 13.14 8.20
C ILE A 164 -38.88 12.19 7.14
N VAL A 165 -38.44 12.31 5.88
CA VAL A 165 -38.90 11.42 4.81
C VAL A 165 -38.47 9.97 5.09
N VAL A 166 -37.21 9.76 5.51
CA VAL A 166 -36.70 8.42 5.82
C VAL A 166 -37.38 7.82 7.05
N SER A 167 -37.65 8.61 8.10
CA SER A 167 -38.36 8.11 9.28
C SER A 167 -39.81 7.72 8.94
N SER A 168 -40.47 8.51 8.10
CA SER A 168 -41.86 8.26 7.68
C SER A 168 -41.95 6.99 6.83
N THR A 169 -41.06 6.81 5.85
CA THR A 169 -41.08 5.60 5.00
C THR A 169 -40.74 4.34 5.80
N VAL A 170 -39.77 4.41 6.72
CA VAL A 170 -39.46 3.29 7.62
C VAL A 170 -40.64 2.95 8.51
N TRP A 171 -41.34 3.96 9.06
CA TRP A 171 -42.55 3.75 9.85
C TRP A 171 -43.66 3.08 9.04
N TYR A 172 -43.93 3.54 7.81
CA TYR A 172 -44.94 2.93 6.94
C TYR A 172 -44.61 1.47 6.61
N HIS A 173 -43.34 1.15 6.33
CA HIS A 173 -42.93 -0.23 6.05
C HIS A 173 -43.05 -1.13 7.28
N LEU A 174 -42.66 -0.66 8.46
CA LEU A 174 -42.81 -1.41 9.71
C LEU A 174 -44.29 -1.60 10.08
N TYR A 175 -45.12 -0.57 9.90
CA TYR A 175 -46.55 -0.66 10.14
C TYR A 175 -47.23 -1.66 9.18
N SER A 176 -46.87 -1.63 7.90
CA SER A 176 -47.40 -2.57 6.90
C SER A 176 -46.98 -4.03 7.17
N LEU A 177 -45.78 -4.25 7.71
CA LEU A 177 -45.30 -5.59 8.13
C LEU A 177 -45.92 -6.07 9.44
N TYR A 178 -46.40 -5.17 10.29
CA TYR A 178 -47.03 -5.51 11.57
C TYR A 178 -48.55 -5.74 11.44
N PHE A 179 -49.16 -5.19 10.39
CA PHE A 179 -50.60 -5.29 10.10
C PHE A 179 -50.94 -6.23 8.91
N MET A 180 -49.97 -7.03 8.46
CA MET A 180 -50.12 -8.17 7.55
C MET A 180 -49.76 -9.45 8.29
#